data_AF-A0AAV5TZ24-F1
#
_entry.id   AF-A0AAV5TZ24-F1
#
_cell.length_a   1.000
_cell.length_b   1.000
_cell.length_c   1.000
_cell.angle_alpha   90.00
_cell.angle_beta   90.00
_cell.angle_gamma   90.00
#
_symmetry.space_group_name_H-M   'P 1'
#
loop_
_entity.id
_entity.type
_entity.pdbx_description
1 polymer ?
#
loop_
_entity_poly.entity_id
_entity_poly.type
_entity_poly.pdbx_seq_one_letter_code
_entity_poly.pdbx_strand_id
1 'polypeptide(L)'
;NNILVLATTFYPTLVNSSEATKMAFAGDILGHEMYHSFVTNDVRNRSEAFDNEIDCMMQHYSRTCELFADGECNSGELTFPDDGSDLEGWRAGYALLKMKFPERQL
;
A
#
# COMPACT_ATOMS: atom_id res chain seq x y z
N ASN A 1 0.52 -10.78 15.55
CA ASN A 1 0.61 -9.49 14.84
C ASN A 1 2.08 -9.10 14.78
N ASN A 2 2.83 -9.70 13.86
CA ASN A 2 4.27 -9.51 13.72
C ASN A 2 4.56 -9.18 12.25
N ILE A 3 5.48 -8.26 12.01
CA ILE A 3 5.97 -7.95 10.67
C ILE A 3 7.36 -8.55 10.54
N LEU A 4 7.57 -9.38 9.51
CA LEU A 4 8.86 -9.98 9.21
C LEU A 4 9.51 -9.24 8.05
N VAL A 5 10.65 -8.60 8.32
CA VAL A 5 11.44 -7.94 7.30
C VAL A 5 12.63 -8.81 6.93
N LEU A 6 12.69 -9.21 5.66
CA LEU A 6 13.81 -10.01 5.14
C LEU A 6 14.97 -9.10 4.72
N ALA A 7 16.12 -9.26 5.38
CA ALA A 7 17.31 -8.50 5.07
C ALA A 7 17.74 -8.64 3.60
N THR A 8 17.54 -9.81 2.99
CA THR A 8 17.85 -10.05 1.57
C THR A 8 17.03 -9.16 0.62
N THR A 9 15.81 -8.80 0.99
CA THR A 9 14.93 -7.94 0.19
C THR A 9 15.23 -6.46 0.44
N PHE A 10 15.50 -6.08 1.68
CA PHE A 10 15.68 -4.68 2.06
C PHE A 10 17.10 -4.15 1.83
N TYR A 11 18.11 -4.95 2.17
CA TYR A 11 19.51 -4.51 2.19
C TYR A 11 20.01 -3.97 0.84
N PRO A 12 19.72 -4.59 -0.33
CA PRO A 12 20.18 -4.07 -1.62
C PRO A 12 19.67 -2.64 -1.90
N THR A 13 18.40 -2.38 -1.57
CA THR A 13 17.77 -1.06 -1.75
C THR A 13 18.23 -0.05 -0.72
N LEU A 14 18.66 -0.46 0.47
CA LEU A 14 19.03 0.47 1.53
C LEU A 14 20.49 0.94 1.48
N VAL A 15 21.42 0.12 1.00
CA VAL A 15 22.86 0.39 1.18
C VAL A 15 23.37 1.57 0.34
N ASN A 16 22.85 1.75 -0.88
CA ASN A 16 23.37 2.74 -1.83
C ASN A 16 22.34 3.82 -2.24
N SER A 17 21.24 3.93 -1.51
CA SER A 17 20.16 4.85 -1.85
C SER A 17 20.17 6.10 -0.99
N SER A 18 19.53 7.16 -1.50
CA SER A 18 19.33 8.39 -0.73
C SER A 18 18.45 8.13 0.50
N GLU A 19 18.55 8.98 1.53
CA GLU A 19 17.68 8.88 2.70
C GLU A 19 16.19 8.98 2.35
N ALA A 20 15.84 9.77 1.34
CA ALA A 20 14.47 9.87 0.84
C ALA A 20 14.01 8.55 0.21
N THR A 21 14.85 7.94 -0.64
CA THR A 21 14.56 6.64 -1.25
C THR A 21 14.44 5.53 -0.21
N LYS A 22 15.33 5.49 0.79
CA LYS A 22 15.27 4.52 1.88
C LYS A 22 13.96 4.64 2.65
N MET A 23 13.57 5.88 2.97
CA MET A 23 12.35 6.16 3.71
C MET A 23 11.09 5.87 2.89
N ALA A 24 11.09 6.18 1.59
CA ALA A 24 10.00 5.83 0.68
C ALA A 24 9.82 4.32 0.63
N PHE A 25 10.90 3.58 0.31
CA PHE A 25 10.86 2.14 0.16
C PHE A 25 10.52 1.41 1.47
N ALA A 26 11.23 1.73 2.56
CA ALA A 26 10.98 1.08 3.83
C ALA A 26 9.63 1.50 4.44
N GLY A 27 9.26 2.78 4.27
CA GLY A 27 7.99 3.30 4.76
C GLY A 27 6.79 2.68 4.05
N ASP A 28 6.89 2.49 2.74
CA ASP A 28 5.88 1.82 1.93
C ASP A 28 5.69 0.36 2.38
N ILE A 29 6.75 -0.46 2.35
CA ILE A 29 6.65 -1.89 2.70
C ILE A 29 6.21 -2.08 4.15
N LEU A 30 6.79 -1.34 5.10
CA LEU A 30 6.36 -1.44 6.49
C LEU A 30 4.92 -0.97 6.67
N GLY A 31 4.51 0.08 5.95
CA GLY A 31 3.14 0.55 5.93
C GLY A 31 2.18 -0.52 5.43
N HIS A 32 2.46 -1.12 4.27
CA HIS A 32 1.70 -2.22 3.69
C HIS A 32 1.49 -3.35 4.72
N GLU A 33 2.57 -3.88 5.29
CA GLU A 33 2.50 -4.98 6.27
C GLU A 33 1.76 -4.58 7.57
N MET A 34 1.85 -3.32 7.98
CA MET A 34 1.07 -2.81 9.11
C MET A 34 -0.43 -2.77 8.78
N TYR A 35 -0.80 -2.32 7.58
CA TYR A 35 -2.19 -2.14 7.18
C TYR A 35 -2.90 -3.46 6.90
N HIS A 36 -2.21 -4.56 6.63
CA HIS A 36 -2.81 -5.90 6.65
C HIS A 36 -3.50 -6.26 7.96
N SER A 37 -3.12 -5.65 9.09
CA SER A 37 -3.83 -5.85 10.35
C SER A 37 -5.19 -5.14 10.43
N PHE A 38 -5.50 -4.25 9.47
CA PHE A 38 -6.74 -3.46 9.42
C PHE A 38 -7.54 -3.66 8.13
N VAL A 39 -6.87 -3.76 6.98
CA VAL A 39 -7.45 -3.91 5.64
C VAL A 39 -7.68 -5.40 5.39
N THR A 40 -8.85 -5.86 5.77
CA THR A 40 -9.30 -7.25 5.62
C THR A 40 -10.67 -7.24 4.96
N ASN A 41 -11.09 -8.34 4.32
CA ASN A 41 -12.43 -8.42 3.72
C ASN A 41 -13.57 -8.15 4.74
N ASP A 42 -13.35 -8.48 6.02
CA ASP A 42 -14.32 -8.24 7.09
C ASP A 42 -14.45 -6.76 7.50
N VAL A 43 -13.57 -5.87 7.01
CA VAL A 43 -13.51 -4.46 7.42
C VAL A 43 -14.73 -3.66 6.93
N ARG A 44 -15.43 -4.16 5.89
CA ARG A 44 -16.71 -3.63 5.39
C ARG A 44 -17.79 -3.55 6.46
N ASN A 45 -17.79 -4.49 7.42
CA ASN A 45 -18.82 -4.57 8.45
C ASN A 45 -18.69 -3.51 9.57
N ARG A 46 -17.70 -2.61 9.50
CA ARG A 46 -17.44 -1.62 10.56
C ARG A 46 -18.37 -0.41 10.51
N SER A 47 -18.65 0.12 9.32
CA SER A 47 -19.61 1.21 9.11
C SER A 47 -19.91 1.38 7.61
N GLU A 48 -21.01 2.07 7.29
CA GLU A 48 -21.35 2.44 5.91
C GLU A 48 -20.24 3.27 5.24
N ALA A 49 -19.55 4.12 5.99
CA ALA A 49 -18.44 4.90 5.45
C ALA A 49 -17.26 4.00 5.03
N PHE A 50 -16.93 2.98 5.84
CA PHE A 50 -15.89 2.01 5.46
C PHE A 50 -16.32 1.19 4.25
N ASP A 51 -17.56 0.72 4.20
CA ASP A 51 -18.07 -0.06 3.07
C ASP A 51 -17.99 0.72 1.75
N ASN A 52 -18.39 1.98 1.76
CA ASN A 52 -18.32 2.86 0.59
C ASN A 52 -16.89 3.10 0.09
N GLU A 53 -15.92 3.29 1.00
CA GLU A 53 -14.51 3.48 0.62
C GLU A 53 -13.92 2.20 0.01
N ILE A 54 -14.25 1.04 0.58
CA ILE A 54 -13.79 -0.26 0.09
C ILE A 54 -14.37 -0.54 -1.30
N ASP A 55 -15.66 -0.25 -1.51
CA ASP A 55 -16.30 -0.34 -2.82
C ASP A 55 -15.59 0.54 -3.84
N CYS A 56 -15.26 1.78 -3.48
CA CYS A 56 -14.55 2.70 -4.35
C CYS A 56 -13.20 2.13 -4.80
N MET A 57 -12.42 1.63 -3.84
CA MET A 57 -11.12 1.02 -4.12
C MET A 57 -11.25 -0.21 -5.00
N MET A 58 -12.11 -1.17 -4.64
CA MET A 58 -12.28 -2.40 -5.40
C MET A 58 -12.72 -2.13 -6.84
N GLN A 59 -13.63 -1.17 -7.04
CA GLN A 59 -14.06 -0.75 -8.38
C GLN A 59 -12.92 -0.10 -9.16
N HIS A 60 -12.11 0.74 -8.53
CA HIS A 60 -10.95 1.37 -9.17
C HIS A 60 -9.96 0.33 -9.71
N TYR A 61 -9.58 -0.64 -8.88
CA TYR A 61 -8.65 -1.70 -9.25
C TYR A 61 -9.25 -2.66 -10.29
N SER A 62 -10.51 -3.09 -10.12
CA SER A 62 -11.24 -3.89 -11.12
C SER A 62 -11.30 -3.18 -12.47
N ARG A 63 -11.57 -1.87 -12.50
CA ARG A 63 -11.66 -1.12 -13.74
C ARG A 63 -10.30 -0.92 -14.41
N THR A 64 -9.25 -0.70 -13.62
CA THR A 64 -7.87 -0.59 -14.12
C THR A 64 -7.43 -1.91 -14.74
N CYS A 65 -7.72 -3.02 -14.08
CA CYS A 65 -7.49 -4.37 -14.54
C CYS A 65 -8.16 -4.64 -15.90
N GLU A 66 -9.45 -4.28 -16.07
CA GLU A 66 -10.15 -4.37 -17.37
C GLU A 66 -9.50 -3.56 -18.49
N LEU A 67 -8.90 -2.41 -18.16
CA LEU A 67 -8.32 -1.49 -19.16
C LEU A 67 -6.92 -1.90 -19.63
N PHE A 68 -6.11 -2.44 -18.73
CA PHE A 68 -4.68 -2.68 -18.98
C PHE A 68 -4.32 -4.15 -19.14
N ALA A 69 -5.22 -5.07 -18.83
CA ALA A 69 -4.93 -6.49 -18.93
C ALA A 69 -5.19 -7.05 -20.32
N ASP A 70 -4.25 -7.87 -20.79
CA ASP A 70 -4.37 -8.64 -22.02
C ASP A 70 -4.87 -10.06 -21.71
N GLY A 71 -6.01 -10.17 -21.02
CA GLY A 71 -6.68 -11.44 -20.71
C GLY A 71 -6.94 -11.69 -19.23
N GLU A 72 -5.98 -12.28 -18.51
CA GLU A 72 -6.20 -12.90 -17.18
C GLU A 72 -5.93 -11.96 -15.99
N CYS A 73 -6.47 -10.75 -15.99
CA CYS A 73 -6.42 -9.94 -14.79
C CYS A 73 -7.66 -10.15 -13.93
N ASN A 74 -7.44 -10.35 -12.63
CA ASN A 74 -8.49 -10.49 -11.64
C ASN A 74 -8.10 -9.65 -10.41
N SER A 75 -8.81 -8.54 -10.21
CA SER A 75 -8.55 -7.57 -9.15
C SER A 75 -9.87 -7.03 -8.61
N GLY A 76 -9.83 -6.27 -7.52
CA GLY A 76 -11.02 -5.86 -6.77
C GLY A 76 -11.16 -6.70 -5.50
N GLU A 77 -12.23 -7.49 -5.35
CA GLU A 77 -12.51 -8.19 -4.08
C GLU A 77 -11.42 -9.17 -3.69
N LEU A 78 -10.89 -9.91 -4.66
CA LEU A 78 -9.89 -10.94 -4.43
C LEU A 78 -8.56 -10.36 -3.92
N THR A 79 -8.19 -9.17 -4.41
CA THR A 79 -6.90 -8.53 -4.15
C THR A 79 -7.02 -7.37 -3.16
N PHE A 80 -8.23 -7.01 -2.71
CA PHE A 80 -8.48 -5.88 -1.84
C PHE A 80 -7.59 -5.83 -0.58
N PRO A 81 -7.34 -6.93 0.14
CA PRO A 81 -6.45 -6.90 1.30
C PRO A 81 -5.05 -6.40 0.99
N ASP A 82 -4.52 -6.75 -0.19
CA ASP A 82 -3.19 -6.34 -0.66
C ASP A 82 -3.26 -4.92 -1.26
N ASP A 83 -4.16 -4.69 -2.21
CA ASP A 83 -4.34 -3.40 -2.90
C ASP A 83 -4.60 -2.26 -1.92
N GLY A 84 -5.43 -2.51 -0.91
CA GLY A 84 -5.73 -1.51 0.11
C GLY A 84 -4.61 -1.29 1.12
N SER A 85 -3.85 -2.34 1.42
CA SER A 85 -2.66 -2.20 2.26
C SER A 85 -1.55 -1.43 1.52
N ASP A 86 -1.40 -1.64 0.22
CA ASP A 86 -0.53 -0.83 -0.65
C ASP A 86 -0.94 0.64 -0.62
N LEU A 87 -2.21 0.94 -0.88
CA LEU A 87 -2.69 2.32 -0.92
C LEU A 87 -2.45 3.06 0.40
N GLU A 88 -2.83 2.44 1.51
CA GLU A 88 -2.67 3.02 2.85
C GLU A 88 -1.20 3.06 3.30
N GLY A 89 -0.42 2.06 2.92
CA GLY A 89 1.03 1.99 3.13
C GLY A 89 1.75 3.15 2.45
N TRP A 90 1.46 3.37 1.16
CA TRP A 90 1.95 4.52 0.40
C TRP A 90 1.53 5.85 1.02
N ARG A 91 0.26 5.99 1.41
CA ARG A 91 -0.26 7.21 2.05
C ARG A 91 0.52 7.53 3.33
N ALA A 92 0.75 6.54 4.18
CA ALA A 92 1.50 6.68 5.42
C ALA A 92 2.99 6.96 5.17
N GLY A 93 3.63 6.22 4.26
CA GLY A 93 5.03 6.42 3.87
C GLY A 93 5.27 7.82 3.30
N TYR A 94 4.37 8.30 2.44
CA TYR A 94 4.44 9.65 1.89
C TYR A 94 4.21 10.74 2.95
N ALA A 95 3.35 10.49 3.94
CA ALA A 95 3.19 11.41 5.07
C ALA A 95 4.50 11.54 5.88
N LEU A 96 5.22 10.43 6.12
CA LEU A 96 6.52 10.44 6.79
C LEU A 96 7.58 11.21 5.98
N LEU A 97 7.61 11.02 4.65
CA LEU A 97 8.49 11.77 3.77
C LEU A 97 8.25 13.28 3.87
N LYS A 98 6.99 13.73 3.85
CA LYS A 98 6.62 15.15 4.03
C LYS A 98 7.01 15.73 5.37
N MET A 99 7.06 14.91 6.42
CA MET A 99 7.52 15.37 7.74
C MET A 99 9.03 15.57 7.79
N LYS A 100 9.81 14.78 7.04
CA LYS A 100 11.28 14.79 7.09
C LYS A 100 11.92 15.68 6.03
N PHE A 101 11.31 15.79 4.86
CA PHE A 101 11.89 16.48 3.70
C PHE A 101 11.05 17.71 3.31
N PRO A 102 11.70 18.84 2.97
CA PRO A 102 11.00 19.99 2.41
C PRO A 102 10.43 19.65 1.02
N GLU A 103 9.33 20.28 0.65
CA GLU A 103 8.56 19.98 -0.57
C GLU A 103 9.39 20.02 -1.87
N ARG A 104 10.46 20.80 -1.94
CA ARG A 104 11.38 20.84 -3.10
C ARG A 104 12.28 19.62 -3.25
N GLN A 105 12.29 18.73 -2.26
CA GLN A 105 13.08 17.49 -2.22
C GLN A 105 12.21 16.23 -2.33
N LEU A 106 10.89 16.42 -2.49
CA LEU A 106 9.91 15.39 -2.79
C LEU A 106 9.56 15.45 -4.28
#